data_AF-A0A0V1M5H3-F1
#
_entry.id   AF-A0A0V1M5H3-F1
#
_cell.length_a   1.000
_cell.length_b   1.000
_cell.length_c   1.000
_cell.angle_alpha   90.00
_cell.angle_beta   90.00
_cell.angle_gamma   90.00
#
_symmetry.space_group_name_H-M   'P 1'
#
loop_
_entity.id
_entity.type
_entity.pdbx_description
1 polymer ?
#
loop_
_entity_poly.entity_id
_entity_poly.type
_entity_poly.pdbx_seq_one_letter_code
_entity_poly.pdbx_strand_id
1 'polypeptide(L)'
;LFLTFCEECHKKRARKLQKSLVNHWTYLNHFMKFCILSPLKSKRAEEVASKLLEIFLTFGASSILQSDNGREFSSAIIAELKTC
;
A
#
# COMPACT_ATOMS: atom_id res chain seq x y z
N LEU A 1 -1.46 5.82 10.81
CA LEU A 1 -1.58 5.98 9.34
C LEU A 1 -1.00 7.35 8.97
N PHE A 2 0.17 7.42 8.32
CA PHE A 2 0.69 8.71 7.83
C PHE A 2 0.04 8.99 6.47
N LEU A 3 -0.96 9.88 6.46
CA LEU A 3 -1.61 10.33 5.23
C LEU A 3 -0.81 11.51 4.68
N THR A 4 -0.28 11.37 3.46
CA THR A 4 0.29 12.52 2.74
C THR A 4 -0.58 12.84 1.54
N PHE A 5 -1.21 14.02 1.56
CA PHE A 5 -1.98 14.53 0.43
C PHE A 5 -1.02 14.80 -0.76
N CYS A 6 -1.43 14.36 -1.95
CA CYS A 6 -0.56 13.93 -3.05
C CYS A 6 0.10 15.05 -3.88
N GLU A 7 0.14 16.32 -3.45
CA GLU A 7 0.83 17.35 -4.25
C GLU A 7 2.35 17.15 -4.31
N GLU A 8 2.93 16.56 -3.27
CA GLU A 8 4.39 16.42 -3.13
C GLU A 8 4.90 14.98 -3.34
N CYS A 9 4.02 14.01 -3.59
CA CYS A 9 4.40 12.59 -3.69
C CYS A 9 5.28 12.29 -4.92
N HIS A 10 5.02 12.95 -6.06
CA HIS A 10 5.86 12.82 -7.26
C HIS A 10 7.25 13.46 -7.07
N LYS A 11 7.35 14.59 -6.36
CA LYS A 11 8.62 15.30 -6.13
C LYS A 11 9.49 14.62 -5.07
N LYS A 12 8.89 13.94 -4.09
CA LYS A 12 9.62 13.26 -3.00
C LYS A 12 10.23 11.91 -3.40
N ARG A 13 9.84 11.29 -4.53
CA ARG A 13 10.48 10.05 -5.03
C ARG A 13 11.99 10.24 -5.28
N ALA A 14 12.44 11.49 -5.49
CA ALA A 14 13.85 11.84 -5.67
C ALA A 14 14.62 12.04 -4.35
N ARG A 15 13.95 12.30 -3.22
CA ARG A 15 14.62 12.31 -1.91
C ARG A 15 14.66 10.88 -1.40
N LYS A 16 15.74 10.17 -1.76
CA LYS A 16 16.20 8.90 -1.18
C LYS A 16 15.49 8.64 0.15
N LEU A 17 14.47 7.78 0.15
CA LEU A 17 14.15 7.04 1.37
C LEU A 17 15.49 6.39 1.73
N GLN A 18 16.07 6.82 2.86
CA GLN A 18 17.28 6.23 3.40
C GLN A 18 17.10 4.71 3.29
N LYS A 19 18.12 3.98 2.81
CA LYS A 19 18.13 2.51 2.65
C LYS A 19 17.98 1.81 4.01
N SER A 20 16.90 2.11 4.72
CA SER A 20 16.55 1.59 6.03
C SER A 20 16.16 0.14 5.82
N LEU A 21 16.64 -0.73 6.69
CA LEU A 21 16.35 -2.17 6.73
C LEU A 21 14.85 -2.51 6.82
N VAL A 22 13.98 -1.51 6.97
CA VAL A 22 12.55 -1.66 7.16
C VAL A 22 11.85 -1.79 5.81
N ASN A 23 11.04 -2.83 5.65
CA ASN A 23 10.17 -2.96 4.49
C ASN A 23 9.09 -1.87 4.56
N HIS A 24 8.76 -1.23 3.45
CA HIS A 24 7.69 -0.24 3.39
C HIS A 24 6.74 -0.60 2.26
N TRP A 25 5.46 -0.34 2.47
CA TRP A 25 4.47 -0.40 1.40
C TRP A 25 3.90 0.98 1.14
N THR A 26 3.43 1.18 -0.08
CA THR A 26 2.79 2.43 -0.52
C THR A 26 1.46 2.12 -1.16
N TYR A 27 0.39 2.72 -0.67
CA TYR A 27 -0.93 2.70 -1.32
C TYR A 27 -1.21 4.07 -1.93
N LEU A 28 -1.50 4.09 -3.23
CA LEU A 28 -1.81 5.31 -3.97
C LEU A 28 -3.27 5.27 -4.43
N ASN A 29 -4.07 6.22 -3.95
CA ASN A 29 -5.41 6.43 -4.45
C ASN A 29 -5.39 7.55 -5.51
N HIS A 30 -5.51 7.16 -6.78
CA HIS A 30 -5.52 8.08 -7.91
C HIS A 30 -6.80 8.93 -8.02
N PHE A 31 -7.93 8.42 -7.52
CA PHE A 31 -9.20 9.11 -7.55
C PHE A 31 -9.21 10.24 -6.51
N MET A 32 -8.88 9.89 -5.26
CA MET A 32 -8.89 10.84 -4.14
C MET A 32 -7.58 11.64 -3.97
N LYS A 33 -6.59 11.40 -4.84
CA LYS A 33 -5.27 12.07 -4.83
C LYS A 33 -4.59 12.05 -3.45
N PHE A 34 -4.50 10.87 -2.84
CA PHE A 34 -3.73 10.68 -1.60
C PHE A 34 -2.81 9.46 -1.68
N CYS A 35 -1.76 9.50 -0.86
CA CYS A 35 -0.80 8.42 -0.72
C CYS A 35 -0.63 8.04 0.76
N ILE A 36 -0.58 6.74 1.02
CA ILE A 36 -0.37 6.17 2.34
C ILE A 36 0.93 5.38 2.31
N LEU A 37 1.87 5.78 3.16
CA LEU A 37 3.09 5.02 3.44
C LEU A 37 2.93 4.32 4.79
N SER A 38 3.14 3.02 4.84
CA SER A 38 3.21 2.28 6.11
C SER A 38 4.48 1.43 6.16
N PRO A 39 5.18 1.39 7.30
CA PRO A 39 6.20 0.38 7.52
C PRO A 39 5.52 -1.00 7.55
N LEU A 40 6.27 -1.99 7.08
CA LEU A 40 5.97 -3.41 7.15
C LEU A 40 7.07 -4.10 7.96
N LYS A 41 6.68 -5.05 8.80
CA LYS A 41 7.59 -5.98 9.47
C LYS A 41 8.15 -6.98 8.46
N SER A 42 7.33 -7.41 7.51
CA SER A 42 7.67 -8.39 6.48
C SER A 42 6.98 -8.07 5.15
N LYS A 43 7.50 -8.57 4.03
CA LYS A 43 6.84 -8.45 2.71
C LYS A 43 5.78 -9.53 2.46
N ARG A 44 5.23 -10.09 3.54
CA ARG A 44 4.26 -11.18 3.48
C ARG A 44 2.90 -10.67 2.99
N ALA A 45 2.18 -11.52 2.27
CA ALA A 45 0.90 -11.16 1.69
C ALA A 45 -0.14 -10.83 2.79
N GLU A 46 -0.11 -11.58 3.88
CA GLU A 46 -0.99 -11.47 5.04
C GLU A 46 -0.93 -10.07 5.67
N GLU A 47 0.30 -9.55 5.84
CA GLU A 47 0.52 -8.23 6.46
C GLU A 47 0.05 -7.10 5.54
N VAL A 48 0.32 -7.24 4.24
CA VAL A 48 -0.13 -6.27 3.23
C VAL A 48 -1.65 -6.27 3.09
N ALA A 49 -2.28 -7.46 3.08
CA ALA A 49 -3.74 -7.60 3.06
C ALA A 49 -4.38 -6.94 4.29
N SER A 50 -3.81 -7.15 5.49
CA SER A 50 -4.27 -6.51 6.72
C SER A 50 -4.23 -4.97 6.62
N LYS A 51 -3.14 -4.42 6.08
CA LYS A 51 -2.99 -2.97 5.88
C LYS A 51 -3.94 -2.42 4.81
N LEU A 52 -4.22 -3.20 3.78
CA LEU A 52 -5.17 -2.83 2.74
C LEU A 52 -6.61 -2.86 3.25
N LEU A 53 -6.96 -3.85 4.08
CA LEU A 53 -8.25 -3.93 4.74
C LEU A 53 -8.49 -2.72 5.65
N GLU A 54 -7.48 -2.29 6.43
CA GLU A 54 -7.54 -1.06 7.24
C GLU A 54 -7.89 0.18 6.38
N ILE A 55 -7.30 0.29 5.19
CA ILE A 55 -7.58 1.37 4.24
C ILE A 55 -9.00 1.25 3.69
N PHE A 56 -9.44 0.05 3.27
CA PHE A 56 -10.77 -0.16 2.71
C PHE A 56 -11.88 0.12 3.72
N LEU A 57 -11.67 -0.23 5.00
CA LEU A 57 -12.61 0.11 6.07
C LEU A 57 -12.63 1.60 6.39
N THR A 58 -11.52 2.31 6.20
CA THR A 58 -11.42 3.75 6.50
C THR A 58 -11.94 4.64 5.37
N PHE A 59 -11.62 4.32 4.11
CA PHE A 59 -11.89 5.18 2.95
C PHE A 59 -12.86 4.56 1.94
N GLY A 60 -13.30 3.33 2.18
CA GLY A 60 -14.02 2.53 1.20
C GLY A 60 -13.08 1.66 0.35
N ALA A 61 -13.63 0.56 -0.17
CA ALA A 61 -12.90 -0.36 -1.03
C ALA A 61 -12.69 0.25 -2.43
N SER A 62 -11.47 0.10 -2.96
CA SER A 62 -11.21 0.43 -4.36
C SER A 62 -11.81 -0.63 -5.27
N SER A 63 -12.40 -0.22 -6.39
CA SER A 63 -12.89 -1.14 -7.44
C SER A 63 -11.77 -1.80 -8.22
N ILE A 64 -10.59 -1.18 -8.26
CA ILE A 64 -9.42 -1.67 -8.98
C ILE A 64 -8.21 -1.58 -8.04
N LEU A 65 -7.48 -2.69 -7.90
CA LEU A 65 -6.23 -2.77 -7.17
C LEU A 65 -5.12 -3.23 -8.13
N GLN A 66 -4.03 -2.48 -8.19
CA GLN A 66 -2.87 -2.79 -9.02
C GLN A 66 -1.61 -2.90 -8.16
N SER A 67 -0.84 -3.96 -8.34
CA SER A 67 0.44 -4.20 -7.67
C SER A 67 1.57 -4.33 -8.69
N ASP A 68 2.74 -3.81 -8.33
CA ASP A 68 4.00 -3.93 -9.08
C ASP A 68 4.81 -5.19 -8.70
N ASN A 69 4.40 -5.94 -7.67
CA ASN A 69 5.06 -7.16 -7.20
C ASN A 69 4.68 -8.42 -8.00
N GLY A 70 4.06 -8.26 -9.17
CA GLY A 70 3.68 -9.36 -10.06
C GLY A 70 2.38 -10.07 -9.66
N ARG A 71 1.96 -11.00 -10.52
CA ARG A 71 0.65 -11.68 -10.44
C ARG A 71 0.54 -12.63 -9.26
N GLU A 72 1.60 -13.39 -8.97
CA GLU A 72 1.61 -14.37 -7.87
C GLU A 72 1.38 -13.68 -6.53
N PHE A 73 2.12 -12.59 -6.28
CA PHE A 73 1.95 -11.79 -5.09
C PHE A 73 0.55 -11.18 -5.00
N SER A 74 0.06 -10.59 -6.10
CA SER A 74 -1.30 -10.04 -6.16
C SER A 74 -2.37 -11.09 -5.84
N SER A 75 -2.20 -12.31 -6.34
CA SER A 75 -3.13 -13.42 -6.09
C SER A 75 -3.11 -13.85 -4.64
N ALA A 76 -1.93 -13.89 -4.01
CA ALA A 76 -1.81 -14.17 -2.58
C ALA A 76 -2.53 -13.11 -1.74
N ILE A 77 -2.35 -11.81 -2.03
CA ILE A 77 -3.10 -10.73 -1.35
C ILE A 77 -4.61 -10.94 -1.47
N ILE A 78 -5.10 -11.24 -2.67
CA ILE A 78 -6.53 -11.47 -2.91
C ILE A 78 -7.03 -12.68 -2.12
N ALA A 79 -6.24 -13.75 -2.02
CA ALA A 79 -6.59 -14.91 -1.22
C ALA A 79 -6.71 -14.54 0.27
N GLU A 80 -5.74 -13.79 0.81
CA GLU A 80 -5.76 -13.31 2.21
C GLU A 80 -6.92 -12.35 2.50
N LEU A 81 -7.30 -11.50 1.54
CA LEU A 81 -8.47 -10.61 1.71
C LEU A 81 -9.80 -11.38 1.72
N LYS A 82 -9.87 -12.55 1.10
CA LYS A 82 -11.08 -13.39 1.06
C LYS A 82 -11.26 -14.25 2.32
N THR A 83 -10.19 -14.45 3.09
CA THR A 83 -10.25 -15.20 4.35
C THR A 83 -10.61 -14.33 5.55
N CYS A 84 -10.62 -13.00 5.36
CA CYS A 84 -11.03 -12.01 6.34
C CYS A 84 -12.56 -11.88 6.45
#